data_AF-A0A956TGX6-F1
#
_entry.id   AF-A0A956TGX6-F1
#
_cell.length_a   1.000
_cell.length_b   1.000
_cell.length_c   1.000
_cell.angle_alpha   90.00
_cell.angle_beta   90.00
_cell.angle_gamma   90.00
#
_symmetry.space_group_name_H-M   'P 1'
#
loop_
_entity.id
_entity.type
_entity.pdbx_description
1 polymer ?
#
loop_
_entity_poly.entity_id
_entity_poly.type
_entity_poly.pdbx_seq_one_letter_code
_entity_poly.pdbx_strand_id
1 'polypeptide(L)'
;MKVMTVFGTRPEAIKMAPVVKALEASPHIQAQTVVTGQHREMLDQVLTLFEIQPDHDLNIMKEGQTLSDITRSALQGLESALERFQPDLVLAQGDTTTAFVAGLAAFYAKIPVGHVEAGLRTNNIYEPFPEEMNRRMLSTLTNLHFPPTAESRENLLREGHRSEDIFITGNTVCDALQTMVANLPPGRPPELSHLPPNCRILLVETHRRENLGEPMQEICRALRRLVKDFTSVEIVFSVHKNPRVREVVFPALEGHERVTLLEPVDYPVLIRLMRE
;
A
#
# COMPACT_ATOMS: atom_id res chain seq x y z
N MET A 1 -0.39 -27.12 -7.05
CA MET A 1 0.73 -26.16 -7.15
C MET A 1 0.88 -25.47 -5.80
N LYS A 2 2.09 -25.34 -5.29
CA LYS A 2 2.39 -24.62 -4.05
C LYS A 2 2.77 -23.18 -4.36
N VAL A 3 2.09 -22.23 -3.74
CA VAL A 3 2.35 -20.79 -3.94
C VAL A 3 2.63 -20.16 -2.60
N MET A 4 3.74 -19.44 -2.50
CA MET A 4 4.09 -18.65 -1.32
C MET A 4 3.93 -17.17 -1.62
N THR A 5 3.12 -16.45 -0.85
CA THR A 5 3.02 -14.98 -0.94
C THR A 5 3.84 -14.33 0.17
N VAL A 6 4.63 -13.30 -0.19
CA VAL A 6 5.49 -12.57 0.76
C VAL A 6 5.18 -11.08 0.74
N PHE A 7 4.94 -10.50 1.91
CA PHE A 7 4.77 -9.05 2.09
C PHE A 7 5.14 -8.60 3.51
N GLY A 8 5.42 -7.31 3.72
CA GLY A 8 5.99 -6.82 4.98
C GLY A 8 5.34 -5.59 5.59
N THR A 9 4.61 -4.83 4.79
CA THR A 9 4.08 -3.53 5.17
C THR A 9 2.55 -3.48 5.00
N ARG A 10 1.93 -2.48 5.63
CA ARG A 10 0.48 -2.23 5.50
C ARG A 10 0.03 -2.04 4.04
N PRO A 11 0.66 -1.20 3.21
CA PRO A 11 0.26 -1.05 1.81
C PRO A 11 0.35 -2.35 1.01
N GLU A 12 1.41 -3.14 1.23
CA GLU A 12 1.54 -4.45 0.56
C GLU A 12 0.45 -5.41 1.01
N ALA A 13 0.17 -5.48 2.31
CA ALA A 13 -0.87 -6.36 2.84
C ALA A 13 -2.26 -6.03 2.27
N ILE A 14 -2.61 -4.74 2.13
CA ILE A 14 -3.89 -4.33 1.53
C ILE A 14 -4.00 -4.84 0.09
N LYS A 15 -2.93 -4.70 -0.69
CA LYS A 15 -2.89 -5.11 -2.10
C LYS A 15 -2.79 -6.61 -2.28
N MET A 16 -2.12 -7.32 -1.37
CA MET A 16 -1.96 -8.77 -1.43
C MET A 16 -3.13 -9.53 -0.83
N ALA A 17 -3.92 -8.93 0.06
CA ALA A 17 -5.07 -9.58 0.66
C ALA A 17 -6.05 -10.24 -0.35
N PRO A 18 -6.53 -9.54 -1.40
CA PRO A 18 -7.40 -10.17 -2.40
C PRO A 18 -6.69 -11.31 -3.17
N VAL A 19 -5.37 -11.20 -3.39
CA VAL A 19 -4.58 -12.26 -4.03
C VAL A 19 -4.50 -13.49 -3.13
N VAL A 20 -4.19 -13.30 -1.84
CA VAL A 20 -4.16 -14.39 -0.84
C VAL A 20 -5.51 -15.09 -0.78
N LYS A 21 -6.61 -14.33 -0.71
CA LYS A 21 -7.97 -14.91 -0.69
C LYS A 21 -8.32 -15.68 -1.95
N ALA A 22 -7.91 -15.19 -3.12
CA ALA A 22 -8.11 -15.92 -4.37
C ALA A 22 -7.30 -17.24 -4.42
N LEU A 23 -6.09 -17.24 -3.87
CA LEU A 23 -5.25 -18.45 -3.78
C LEU A 23 -5.82 -19.47 -2.78
N GLU A 24 -6.25 -19.02 -1.60
CA GLU A 24 -6.89 -19.84 -0.56
C GLU A 24 -8.18 -20.51 -1.07
N ALA A 25 -8.98 -19.80 -1.89
CA ALA A 25 -10.23 -20.33 -2.44
C ALA A 25 -10.02 -21.36 -3.56
N SER A 26 -8.80 -21.50 -4.11
CA SER A 26 -8.52 -22.36 -5.25
C SER A 26 -8.22 -23.81 -4.82
N PRO A 27 -9.00 -24.82 -5.24
CA PRO A 27 -8.77 -26.22 -4.86
C PRO A 27 -7.50 -26.83 -5.49
N HIS A 28 -6.85 -26.12 -6.42
CA HIS A 28 -5.64 -26.58 -7.12
C HIS A 28 -4.35 -25.97 -6.56
N ILE A 29 -4.48 -25.05 -5.61
CA ILE A 29 -3.37 -24.30 -5.03
C ILE A 29 -3.26 -24.63 -3.54
N GLN A 30 -2.05 -24.98 -3.12
CA GLN A 30 -1.67 -24.97 -1.73
C GLN A 30 -0.97 -23.64 -1.47
N ALA A 31 -1.67 -22.71 -0.82
CA ALA A 31 -1.16 -21.38 -0.54
C ALA A 31 -0.48 -21.33 0.83
N GLN A 32 0.61 -20.58 0.95
CA GLN A 32 1.16 -20.13 2.23
C GLN A 32 1.50 -18.64 2.20
N THR A 33 1.23 -17.98 3.31
CA THR A 33 1.51 -16.56 3.51
C THR A 33 2.67 -16.37 4.47
N VAL A 34 3.72 -15.67 4.02
CA VAL A 34 4.84 -15.23 4.85
C VAL A 34 4.77 -13.73 5.02
N VAL A 35 4.75 -13.27 6.26
CA VAL A 35 4.90 -11.85 6.58
C VAL A 35 6.26 -11.56 7.17
N THR A 36 6.92 -10.51 6.69
CA THR A 36 8.21 -10.09 7.28
C THR A 36 8.03 -9.31 8.57
N GLY A 37 6.90 -8.60 8.71
CA GLY A 37 6.57 -7.82 9.90
C GLY A 37 7.26 -6.45 9.99
N GLN A 38 7.71 -5.86 8.87
CA GLN A 38 8.40 -4.56 8.83
C GLN A 38 7.61 -3.43 9.50
N HIS A 39 6.27 -3.48 9.49
CA HIS A 39 5.37 -2.57 10.23
C HIS A 39 4.32 -3.35 11.04
N ARG A 40 4.72 -3.96 12.15
CA ARG A 40 3.90 -4.94 12.89
C ARG A 40 2.47 -4.50 13.21
N GLU A 41 2.29 -3.44 13.98
CA GLU A 41 0.96 -3.01 14.45
C GLU A 41 0.02 -2.67 13.28
N MET A 42 0.54 -1.98 12.27
CA MET A 42 -0.25 -1.55 11.11
C MET A 42 -0.55 -2.70 10.14
N LEU A 43 0.32 -3.72 10.10
CA LEU A 43 0.12 -4.93 9.32
C LEU A 43 -0.97 -5.80 9.95
N ASP A 44 -0.93 -6.00 11.27
CA ASP A 44 -1.89 -6.84 12.00
C ASP A 44 -3.34 -6.34 11.83
N GLN A 45 -3.54 -5.03 11.73
CA GLN A 45 -4.85 -4.43 11.42
C GLN A 45 -5.40 -4.90 10.07
N VAL A 46 -4.56 -4.97 9.04
CA VAL A 46 -4.97 -5.40 7.69
C VAL A 46 -5.21 -6.89 7.65
N LEU A 47 -4.34 -7.68 8.27
CA LEU A 47 -4.50 -9.13 8.38
C LEU A 47 -5.82 -9.49 9.06
N THR A 48 -6.15 -8.81 10.15
CA THR A 48 -7.43 -8.98 10.86
C THR A 48 -8.61 -8.57 9.98
N LEU A 49 -8.53 -7.41 9.33
CA LEU A 49 -9.61 -6.89 8.47
C LEU A 49 -9.96 -7.84 7.32
N PHE A 50 -8.96 -8.52 6.75
CA PHE A 50 -9.14 -9.47 5.67
C PHE A 50 -9.18 -10.93 6.13
N GLU A 51 -9.19 -11.19 7.44
CA GLU A 51 -9.19 -12.56 7.99
C GLU A 51 -8.06 -13.43 7.42
N ILE A 52 -6.85 -12.87 7.32
CA ILE A 52 -5.65 -13.56 6.84
C ILE A 52 -4.80 -13.95 8.04
N GLN A 53 -4.56 -15.24 8.21
CA GLN A 53 -3.61 -15.76 9.18
C GLN A 53 -2.31 -16.13 8.47
N PRO A 54 -1.18 -15.43 8.72
CA PRO A 54 0.10 -15.82 8.14
C PRO A 54 0.54 -17.20 8.64
N ASP A 55 1.01 -18.05 7.72
CA ASP A 55 1.65 -19.33 8.06
C ASP A 55 3.01 -19.11 8.73
N HIS A 56 3.70 -18.06 8.31
CA HIS A 56 5.00 -17.68 8.83
C HIS A 56 5.08 -16.18 9.07
N ASP A 57 5.62 -15.84 10.23
CA ASP A 57 5.88 -14.48 10.63
C ASP A 57 7.35 -14.38 11.03
N LEU A 58 8.12 -13.68 10.20
CA LEU A 58 9.57 -13.58 10.40
C LEU A 58 9.92 -12.59 11.51
N ASN A 59 8.97 -11.74 11.92
CA ASN A 59 9.10 -10.74 12.97
C ASN A 59 10.45 -9.97 12.93
N ILE A 60 10.81 -9.45 11.75
CA ILE A 60 12.16 -8.90 11.53
C ILE A 60 12.36 -7.50 12.10
N MET A 61 11.27 -6.80 12.46
CA MET A 61 11.30 -5.39 12.83
C MET A 61 12.04 -5.15 14.15
N LYS A 62 12.96 -4.19 14.13
CA LYS A 62 13.69 -3.68 15.30
C LYS A 62 13.81 -2.16 15.20
N GLU A 63 13.88 -1.49 16.34
CA GLU A 63 14.08 -0.04 16.37
C GLU A 63 15.44 0.35 15.77
N GLY A 64 15.48 1.41 14.97
CA GLY A 64 16.72 1.95 14.38
C GLY A 64 17.34 1.12 13.25
N GLN A 65 16.60 0.19 12.63
CA GLN A 65 17.13 -0.65 11.54
C GLN A 65 17.57 0.14 10.31
N THR A 66 18.70 -0.29 9.75
CA THR A 66 19.14 0.11 8.41
C THR A 66 18.49 -0.75 7.33
N LEU A 67 18.56 -0.31 6.07
CA LEU A 67 18.15 -1.15 4.92
C LEU A 67 18.92 -2.48 4.88
N SER A 68 20.19 -2.48 5.29
CA SER A 68 21.03 -3.67 5.38
C SER A 68 20.54 -4.66 6.44
N ASP A 69 20.10 -4.16 7.60
CA ASP A 69 19.54 -5.00 8.66
C ASP A 69 18.25 -5.68 8.21
N ILE A 70 17.34 -4.91 7.59
CA ILE A 70 16.09 -5.43 7.02
C ILE A 70 16.40 -6.50 5.97
N THR A 71 17.35 -6.22 5.07
CA THR A 71 17.76 -7.15 4.00
C THR A 71 18.27 -8.47 4.56
N ARG A 72 19.20 -8.40 5.52
CA ARG A 72 19.78 -9.59 6.16
C ARG A 72 18.72 -10.42 6.88
N SER A 73 17.90 -9.79 7.71
CA SER A 73 16.89 -10.49 8.51
C SER A 73 15.78 -11.10 7.65
N ALA A 74 15.31 -10.38 6.62
CA ALA A 74 14.33 -10.91 5.68
C ALA A 74 14.90 -12.10 4.90
N LEU A 75 16.12 -12.00 4.36
CA LEU A 75 16.75 -13.06 3.57
C LEU A 75 16.92 -14.34 4.38
N GLN A 76 17.45 -14.23 5.61
CA GLN A 76 17.66 -15.37 6.50
C GLN A 76 16.33 -16.04 6.89
N GLY A 77 15.30 -15.26 7.21
CA GLY A 77 13.99 -15.82 7.56
C GLY A 77 13.28 -16.47 6.38
N LEU A 78 13.39 -15.88 5.18
CA LEU A 78 12.80 -16.42 3.96
C LEU A 78 13.47 -17.71 3.49
N GLU A 79 14.80 -17.82 3.60
CA GLU A 79 15.53 -19.06 3.31
C GLU A 79 14.93 -20.25 4.07
N SER A 80 14.76 -20.11 5.39
CA SER A 80 14.14 -21.17 6.22
C SER A 80 12.69 -21.47 5.84
N ALA A 81 11.90 -20.45 5.46
CA ALA A 81 10.51 -20.65 5.04
C ALA A 81 10.42 -21.39 3.70
N LEU A 82 11.27 -21.02 2.74
CA LEU A 82 11.35 -21.64 1.41
C LEU A 82 11.81 -23.09 1.50
N GLU A 83 12.84 -23.39 2.31
CA GLU A 83 13.32 -24.75 2.53
C GLU A 83 12.24 -25.67 3.10
N ARG A 84 11.41 -25.16 4.01
CA ARG A 84 10.34 -25.93 4.65
C ARG A 84 9.16 -26.17 3.73
N PHE A 85 8.70 -25.15 3.01
CA PHE A 85 7.48 -25.25 2.19
C PHE A 85 7.75 -25.80 0.79
N GLN A 86 8.90 -25.47 0.22
CA GLN A 86 9.31 -25.75 -1.16
C GLN A 86 8.22 -25.33 -2.17
N PRO A 87 7.91 -24.01 -2.28
CA PRO A 87 6.90 -23.54 -3.22
C PRO A 87 7.33 -23.72 -4.67
N ASP A 88 6.35 -23.89 -5.55
CA ASP A 88 6.54 -23.88 -7.01
C ASP A 88 6.65 -22.45 -7.56
N LEU A 89 6.15 -21.46 -6.81
CA LEU A 89 6.13 -20.05 -7.16
C LEU A 89 6.13 -19.18 -5.90
N VAL A 90 6.94 -18.11 -5.89
CA VAL A 90 6.89 -17.05 -4.88
C VAL A 90 6.29 -15.79 -5.48
N LEU A 91 5.30 -15.20 -4.80
CA LEU A 91 4.69 -13.94 -5.18
C LEU A 91 5.17 -12.82 -4.24
N ALA A 92 5.69 -11.75 -4.82
CA ALA A 92 6.11 -10.53 -4.14
C ALA A 92 5.40 -9.31 -4.74
N GLN A 93 5.16 -8.26 -3.93
CA GLN A 93 4.36 -7.11 -4.34
C GLN A 93 5.16 -5.81 -4.29
N GLY A 94 5.13 -5.05 -5.40
CA GLY A 94 5.55 -3.65 -5.40
C GLY A 94 7.07 -3.47 -5.36
N ASP A 95 7.53 -2.62 -4.45
CA ASP A 95 8.84 -1.96 -4.51
C ASP A 95 9.56 -1.87 -3.16
N THR A 96 9.10 -2.62 -2.17
CA THR A 96 9.73 -2.62 -0.85
C THR A 96 11.01 -3.43 -0.83
N THR A 97 11.85 -3.23 0.19
CA THR A 97 12.99 -4.11 0.45
C THR A 97 12.53 -5.54 0.70
N THR A 98 11.38 -5.73 1.35
CA THR A 98 10.77 -7.06 1.55
C THR A 98 10.51 -7.74 0.20
N ALA A 99 9.89 -7.05 -0.75
CA ALA A 99 9.56 -7.59 -2.06
C ALA A 99 10.82 -7.98 -2.85
N PHE A 100 11.83 -7.09 -2.88
CA PHE A 100 13.11 -7.40 -3.52
C PHE A 100 13.78 -8.63 -2.90
N VAL A 101 13.85 -8.70 -1.56
CA VAL A 101 14.52 -9.81 -0.86
C VAL A 101 13.75 -11.12 -1.01
N ALA A 102 12.43 -11.09 -1.11
CA ALA A 102 11.62 -12.26 -1.46
C ALA A 102 12.03 -12.82 -2.83
N GLY A 103 12.16 -11.96 -3.83
CA GLY A 103 12.67 -12.35 -5.15
C GLY A 103 14.09 -12.91 -5.10
N LEU A 104 14.98 -12.29 -4.31
CA LEU A 104 16.37 -12.75 -4.16
C LEU A 104 16.47 -14.12 -3.48
N ALA A 105 15.72 -14.33 -2.41
CA ALA A 105 15.67 -15.60 -1.68
C ALA A 105 15.13 -16.74 -2.58
N ALA A 106 14.04 -16.47 -3.31
CA ALA A 106 13.47 -17.40 -4.27
C ALA A 106 14.45 -17.74 -5.40
N PHE A 107 15.16 -16.74 -5.92
CA PHE A 107 16.20 -16.93 -6.93
C PHE A 107 17.32 -17.85 -6.45
N TYR A 108 17.84 -17.65 -5.23
CA TYR A 108 18.85 -18.54 -4.64
C TYR A 108 18.37 -19.99 -4.50
N ALA A 109 17.09 -20.17 -4.16
CA ALA A 109 16.45 -21.47 -4.09
C ALA A 109 16.03 -22.05 -5.47
N LYS A 110 16.27 -21.31 -6.57
CA LYS A 110 15.83 -21.65 -7.94
C LYS A 110 14.31 -21.81 -8.07
N ILE A 111 13.56 -21.02 -7.31
CA ILE A 111 12.10 -20.99 -7.33
C ILE A 111 11.64 -19.82 -8.21
N PRO A 112 10.71 -20.03 -9.16
CA PRO A 112 10.15 -18.96 -9.96
C PRO A 112 9.51 -17.84 -9.13
N VAL A 113 9.59 -16.61 -9.62
CA VAL A 113 9.06 -15.41 -8.97
C VAL A 113 7.95 -14.78 -9.81
N GLY A 114 6.84 -14.43 -9.16
CA GLY A 114 5.80 -13.57 -9.70
C GLY A 114 5.80 -12.19 -9.03
N HIS A 115 5.80 -11.13 -9.82
CA HIS A 115 5.84 -9.75 -9.32
C HIS A 115 4.50 -9.06 -9.53
N VAL A 116 3.75 -8.91 -8.44
CA VAL A 116 2.48 -8.17 -8.40
C VAL A 116 2.78 -6.66 -8.37
N GLU A 117 2.06 -5.88 -9.19
CA GLU A 117 2.34 -4.45 -9.41
C GLU A 117 3.70 -4.20 -10.08
N ALA A 118 4.06 -5.02 -11.05
CA ALA A 118 5.30 -4.87 -11.80
C ALA A 118 5.29 -3.62 -12.73
N GLY A 119 6.48 -3.12 -13.06
CA GLY A 119 6.68 -2.21 -14.20
C GLY A 119 6.50 -0.70 -13.95
N LEU A 120 6.21 -0.25 -12.72
CA LEU A 120 6.26 1.19 -12.42
C LEU A 120 7.72 1.69 -12.46
N ARG A 121 7.99 2.86 -13.05
CA ARG A 121 9.34 3.40 -13.17
C ARG A 121 9.34 4.92 -13.04
N THR A 122 10.35 5.47 -12.38
CA THR A 122 10.70 6.89 -12.42
C THR A 122 11.95 7.15 -13.26
N ASN A 123 12.74 6.11 -13.53
CA ASN A 123 14.05 6.17 -14.18
C ASN A 123 15.11 6.97 -13.39
N ASN A 124 14.86 7.24 -12.11
CA ASN A 124 15.84 7.81 -11.19
C ASN A 124 16.08 6.84 -10.03
N ILE A 125 17.26 6.19 -10.01
CA ILE A 125 17.59 5.15 -9.03
C ILE A 125 17.61 5.63 -7.57
N TYR A 126 17.67 6.95 -7.36
CA TYR A 126 17.65 7.59 -6.04
C TYR A 126 16.33 8.30 -5.76
N GLU A 127 15.31 8.16 -6.62
CA GLU A 127 14.03 8.83 -6.42
C GLU A 127 12.86 8.05 -7.06
N PRO A 128 11.95 7.50 -6.25
CA PRO A 128 12.02 7.37 -4.78
C PRO A 128 13.11 6.37 -4.35
N PHE A 129 13.75 6.64 -3.21
CA PHE A 129 14.80 5.81 -2.63
C PHE A 129 14.33 5.10 -1.36
N PRO A 130 14.53 3.76 -1.26
CA PRO A 130 15.21 2.85 -2.20
C PRO A 130 14.30 2.19 -3.26
N GLU A 131 13.03 2.61 -3.33
CA GLU A 131 11.96 1.87 -4.02
C GLU A 131 12.20 1.69 -5.51
N GLU A 132 12.77 2.69 -6.21
CA GLU A 132 13.07 2.55 -7.64
C GLU A 132 14.04 1.41 -7.91
N MET A 133 15.10 1.28 -7.10
CA MET A 133 16.05 0.20 -7.29
C MET A 133 15.46 -1.15 -6.89
N ASN A 134 14.71 -1.21 -5.79
CA ASN A 134 14.07 -2.45 -5.33
C ASN A 134 13.19 -3.08 -6.42
N ARG A 135 12.29 -2.32 -7.04
CA ARG A 135 11.39 -2.86 -8.07
C ARG A 135 12.10 -3.24 -9.36
N ARG A 136 13.19 -2.56 -9.72
CA ARG A 136 14.00 -2.91 -10.90
C ARG A 136 14.78 -4.20 -10.66
N MET A 137 15.46 -4.31 -9.51
CA MET A 137 16.16 -5.55 -9.13
C MET A 137 15.19 -6.74 -9.04
N LEU A 138 14.01 -6.53 -8.44
CA LEU A 138 12.97 -7.57 -8.39
C LEU A 138 12.49 -7.97 -9.79
N SER A 139 12.24 -7.00 -10.68
CA SER A 139 11.83 -7.30 -12.06
C SER A 139 12.87 -8.18 -12.78
N THR A 140 14.17 -7.93 -12.60
CA THR A 140 15.24 -8.79 -13.16
C THR A 140 15.16 -10.25 -12.69
N LEU A 141 14.70 -10.48 -11.46
CA LEU A 141 14.58 -11.81 -10.85
C LEU A 141 13.23 -12.48 -11.14
N THR A 142 12.32 -11.79 -11.84
CA THR A 142 10.92 -12.20 -12.02
C THR A 142 10.73 -13.06 -13.27
N ASN A 143 9.89 -14.09 -13.14
CA ASN A 143 9.47 -14.96 -14.23
C ASN A 143 8.07 -14.62 -14.76
N LEU A 144 7.20 -14.09 -13.89
CA LEU A 144 5.84 -13.69 -14.24
C LEU A 144 5.57 -12.27 -13.75
N HIS A 145 5.29 -11.35 -14.66
CA HIS A 145 5.02 -9.96 -14.33
C HIS A 145 3.52 -9.66 -14.40
N PHE A 146 2.99 -9.03 -13.35
CA PHE A 146 1.59 -8.61 -13.29
C PHE A 146 1.50 -7.07 -13.21
N PRO A 147 1.78 -6.34 -14.31
CA PRO A 147 1.65 -4.89 -14.34
C PRO A 147 0.19 -4.44 -14.25
N PRO A 148 -0.07 -3.30 -13.57
CA PRO A 148 -1.42 -2.79 -13.44
C PRO A 148 -1.96 -2.12 -14.71
N THR A 149 -1.09 -1.60 -15.57
CA THR A 149 -1.48 -0.80 -16.74
C THR A 149 -0.65 -1.15 -17.97
N ALA A 150 -1.12 -0.70 -19.14
CA ALA A 150 -0.37 -0.81 -20.39
C ALA A 150 0.97 -0.05 -20.35
N GLU A 151 1.01 1.09 -19.65
CA GLU A 151 2.25 1.86 -19.45
C GLU A 151 3.29 1.05 -18.66
N SER A 152 2.88 0.43 -17.55
CA SER A 152 3.78 -0.42 -16.76
C SER A 152 4.26 -1.64 -17.56
N ARG A 153 3.41 -2.22 -18.41
CA ARG A 153 3.83 -3.27 -19.35
C ARG A 153 4.89 -2.76 -20.33
N GLU A 154 4.70 -1.58 -20.90
CA GLU A 154 5.63 -0.99 -21.86
C GLU A 154 6.99 -0.69 -21.22
N ASN A 155 7.01 -0.27 -19.95
CA ASN A 155 8.26 -0.12 -19.20
C ASN A 155 9.04 -1.45 -19.10
N LEU A 156 8.36 -2.56 -18.82
CA LEU A 156 8.99 -3.89 -18.74
C LEU A 156 9.52 -4.35 -20.12
N LEU A 157 8.77 -4.10 -21.19
CA LEU A 157 9.23 -4.42 -22.55
C LEU A 157 10.48 -3.62 -22.93
N ARG A 158 10.54 -2.33 -22.57
CA ARG A 158 11.73 -1.49 -22.79
C ARG A 158 12.96 -1.97 -22.01
N GLU A 159 12.76 -2.67 -20.90
CA GLU A 159 13.83 -3.31 -20.13
C GLU A 159 14.22 -4.70 -20.66
N GLY A 160 13.55 -5.20 -21.70
CA GLY A 160 13.89 -6.45 -22.39
C GLY A 160 13.18 -7.69 -21.84
N HIS A 161 12.17 -7.53 -20.98
CA HIS A 161 11.35 -8.65 -20.52
C HIS A 161 10.50 -9.22 -21.66
N ARG A 162 10.34 -10.55 -21.70
CA ARG A 162 9.60 -11.22 -22.77
C ARG A 162 8.11 -10.91 -22.66
N SER A 163 7.47 -10.65 -23.79
CA SER A 163 6.04 -10.29 -23.81
C SER A 163 5.12 -11.41 -23.31
N GLU A 164 5.53 -12.67 -23.45
CA GLU A 164 4.79 -13.85 -22.98
C GLU A 164 4.77 -14.00 -21.45
N ASP A 165 5.69 -13.32 -20.74
CA ASP A 165 5.82 -13.37 -19.29
C ASP A 165 5.08 -12.21 -18.60
N ILE A 166 4.41 -11.33 -19.37
CA ILE A 166 3.81 -10.08 -18.88
C ILE A 166 2.29 -10.07 -19.07
N PHE A 167 1.55 -9.98 -17.97
CA PHE A 167 0.09 -10.06 -17.93
C PHE A 167 -0.50 -8.78 -17.31
N ILE A 168 -1.20 -7.96 -18.10
CA ILE A 168 -1.88 -6.78 -17.54
C ILE A 168 -3.07 -7.27 -16.70
N THR A 169 -3.04 -7.00 -15.40
CA THR A 169 -4.06 -7.49 -14.44
C THR A 169 -4.95 -6.39 -13.87
N GLY A 170 -4.58 -5.12 -14.04
CA GLY A 170 -5.08 -4.07 -13.15
C GLY A 170 -4.34 -4.06 -11.82
N ASN A 171 -4.67 -3.11 -10.94
CA ASN A 171 -4.06 -3.01 -9.62
C ASN A 171 -4.99 -3.63 -8.56
N THR A 172 -4.47 -4.56 -7.76
CA THR A 172 -5.22 -5.29 -6.74
C THR A 172 -5.72 -4.41 -5.59
N VAL A 173 -5.27 -3.16 -5.50
CA VAL A 173 -5.88 -2.16 -4.61
C VAL A 173 -7.36 -1.92 -4.94
N CYS A 174 -7.77 -2.09 -6.20
CA CYS A 174 -9.17 -1.96 -6.61
C CYS A 174 -10.02 -3.10 -6.06
N ASP A 175 -9.53 -4.33 -6.10
CA ASP A 175 -10.17 -5.51 -5.52
C ASP A 175 -10.30 -5.37 -4.00
N ALA A 176 -9.24 -4.92 -3.34
CA ALA A 176 -9.24 -4.61 -1.92
C ALA A 176 -10.29 -3.55 -1.58
N LEU A 177 -10.35 -2.46 -2.34
CA LEU A 177 -11.34 -1.38 -2.18
C LEU A 177 -12.77 -1.91 -2.32
N GLN A 178 -13.06 -2.70 -3.36
CA GLN A 178 -14.39 -3.28 -3.58
C GLN A 178 -14.83 -4.17 -2.41
N THR A 179 -13.91 -5.00 -1.90
CA THR A 179 -14.15 -5.88 -0.75
C THR A 179 -14.48 -5.08 0.50
N MET A 180 -13.73 -4.00 0.74
CA MET A 180 -13.97 -3.15 1.90
C MET A 180 -15.29 -2.39 1.80
N VAL A 181 -15.61 -1.81 0.64
CA VAL A 181 -16.86 -1.07 0.41
C VAL A 181 -18.09 -1.96 0.66
N ALA A 182 -18.03 -3.24 0.29
CA ALA A 182 -19.11 -4.20 0.52
C ALA A 182 -19.36 -4.46 2.02
N ASN A 183 -18.33 -4.32 2.86
CA ASN A 183 -18.37 -4.61 4.29
C ASN A 183 -18.43 -3.35 5.17
N LEU A 184 -18.54 -2.15 4.58
CA LEU A 184 -18.61 -0.91 5.36
C LEU A 184 -19.90 -0.84 6.19
N PRO A 185 -19.81 -0.47 7.48
CA PRO A 185 -21.00 -0.25 8.29
C PRO A 185 -21.86 0.88 7.68
N PRO A 186 -23.20 0.79 7.78
CA PRO A 186 -24.09 1.83 7.28
C PRO A 186 -23.95 3.12 8.11
N GLY A 187 -24.23 4.27 7.48
CA GLY A 187 -24.16 5.60 8.11
C GLY A 187 -22.76 6.24 8.11
N ARG A 188 -22.73 7.56 8.35
CA ARG A 188 -21.48 8.33 8.44
C ARG A 188 -20.69 7.95 9.69
N PRO A 189 -19.36 8.09 9.68
CA PRO A 189 -18.54 7.98 10.88
C PRO A 189 -19.07 8.92 11.98
N PRO A 190 -18.99 8.54 13.27
CA PRO A 190 -19.44 9.39 14.39
C PRO A 190 -18.85 10.80 14.35
N GLU A 191 -17.59 10.91 13.91
CA GLU A 191 -16.84 12.16 13.77
C GLU A 191 -17.45 13.11 12.74
N LEU A 192 -18.32 12.62 11.85
CA LEU A 192 -19.03 13.39 10.83
C LEU A 192 -20.54 13.46 11.04
N SER A 193 -21.02 13.00 12.20
CA SER A 193 -22.45 12.99 12.51
C SER A 193 -23.08 14.39 12.55
N HIS A 194 -22.28 15.44 12.75
CA HIS A 194 -22.71 16.85 12.72
C HIS A 194 -22.89 17.41 11.31
N LEU A 195 -22.35 16.76 10.27
CA LEU A 195 -22.44 17.27 8.91
C LEU A 195 -23.87 17.18 8.35
N PRO A 196 -24.35 18.18 7.59
CA PRO A 196 -25.69 18.15 7.00
C PRO A 196 -25.89 16.93 6.08
N PRO A 197 -27.07 16.28 6.06
CA PRO A 197 -27.27 15.06 5.26
C PRO A 197 -27.01 15.21 3.75
N ASN A 198 -27.23 16.40 3.18
CA ASN A 198 -27.11 16.68 1.74
C ASN A 198 -25.92 17.59 1.40
N CYS A 199 -24.93 17.73 2.30
CA CYS A 199 -23.72 18.48 1.97
C CYS A 199 -22.84 17.74 0.97
N ARG A 200 -22.07 18.50 0.17
CA ARG A 200 -20.99 17.93 -0.65
C ARG A 200 -19.71 17.92 0.17
N ILE A 201 -19.16 16.74 0.44
CA ILE A 201 -17.94 16.60 1.22
C ILE A 201 -16.74 16.75 0.28
N LEU A 202 -15.82 17.65 0.63
CA LEU A 202 -14.48 17.72 0.06
C LEU A 202 -13.52 17.08 1.04
N LEU A 203 -13.17 15.81 0.80
CA LEU A 203 -12.15 15.10 1.55
C LEU A 203 -10.76 15.57 1.12
N VAL A 204 -9.92 15.94 2.09
CA VAL A 204 -8.56 16.43 1.87
C VAL A 204 -7.55 15.60 2.66
N GLU A 205 -6.52 15.14 1.97
CA GLU A 205 -5.31 14.58 2.57
C GLU A 205 -4.07 15.17 1.89
N THR A 206 -3.11 15.63 2.68
CA THR A 206 -1.80 16.07 2.18
C THR A 206 -0.76 15.99 3.28
N HIS A 207 0.38 15.40 2.97
CA HIS A 207 1.46 15.17 3.95
C HIS A 207 2.85 15.08 3.30
N ARG A 208 2.94 15.26 1.98
CA ARG A 208 4.20 15.11 1.27
C ARG A 208 5.19 16.21 1.64
N ARG A 209 6.49 15.91 1.58
CA ARG A 209 7.56 16.81 2.03
C ARG A 209 7.61 18.09 1.19
N GLU A 210 7.37 17.97 -0.10
CA GLU A 210 7.29 19.07 -1.06
C GLU A 210 6.15 20.05 -0.77
N ASN A 211 5.13 19.62 -0.02
CA ASN A 211 4.00 20.47 0.34
C ASN A 211 4.20 21.24 1.65
N LEU A 212 5.30 21.04 2.38
CA LEU A 212 5.51 21.67 3.69
C LEU A 212 5.81 23.19 3.56
N GLY A 213 5.35 23.97 4.53
CA GLY A 213 5.60 25.42 4.56
C GLY A 213 4.62 26.21 3.68
N GLU A 214 5.14 27.05 2.80
CA GLU A 214 4.34 27.95 1.95
C GLU A 214 3.32 27.21 1.07
N PRO A 215 3.64 26.09 0.39
CA PRO A 215 2.63 25.34 -0.36
C PRO A 215 1.45 24.86 0.49
N MET A 216 1.68 24.43 1.74
CA MET A 216 0.60 24.05 2.66
C MET A 216 -0.28 25.27 3.00
N GLN A 217 0.32 26.44 3.16
CA GLN A 217 -0.42 27.68 3.41
C GLN A 217 -1.28 28.07 2.20
N GLU A 218 -0.77 27.89 0.98
CA GLU A 218 -1.54 28.07 -0.26
C GLU A 218 -2.74 27.11 -0.31
N ILE A 219 -2.54 25.83 0.01
CA ILE A 219 -3.62 24.84 0.10
C ILE A 219 -4.67 25.31 1.10
N CYS A 220 -4.29 25.70 2.32
CA CYS A 220 -5.24 26.18 3.33
C CYS A 220 -6.01 27.42 2.86
N ARG A 221 -5.34 28.36 2.18
CA ARG A 221 -6.00 29.56 1.62
C ARG A 221 -6.98 29.20 0.50
N ALA A 222 -6.64 28.24 -0.36
CA ALA A 222 -7.55 27.71 -1.37
C ALA A 222 -8.78 27.04 -0.74
N LEU A 223 -8.59 26.22 0.30
CA LEU A 223 -9.68 25.57 1.05
C LEU A 223 -10.63 26.60 1.67
N ARG A 224 -10.11 27.65 2.31
CA ARG A 224 -10.94 28.74 2.86
C ARG A 224 -11.75 29.45 1.78
N ARG A 225 -11.15 29.68 0.61
CA ARG A 225 -11.85 30.27 -0.54
C ARG A 225 -12.98 29.35 -1.02
N LEU A 226 -12.74 28.04 -1.10
CA LEU A 226 -13.76 27.08 -1.54
C LEU A 226 -14.98 27.06 -0.62
N VAL A 227 -14.80 26.99 0.70
CA VAL A 227 -15.96 27.06 1.62
C VAL A 227 -16.66 28.42 1.56
N LYS A 228 -15.93 29.51 1.32
CA LYS A 228 -16.56 30.83 1.13
C LYS A 228 -17.41 30.89 -0.14
N ASP A 229 -16.90 30.40 -1.26
CA ASP A 229 -17.52 30.54 -2.57
C ASP A 229 -18.62 29.49 -2.81
N PHE A 230 -18.54 28.33 -2.16
CA PHE A 230 -19.49 27.23 -2.30
C PHE A 230 -20.15 26.88 -0.96
N THR A 231 -21.33 27.46 -0.71
CA THR A 231 -22.05 27.30 0.56
C THR A 231 -22.52 25.88 0.87
N SER A 232 -22.66 25.02 -0.15
CA SER A 232 -23.05 23.61 0.00
C SER A 232 -21.89 22.65 0.28
N VAL A 233 -20.66 23.15 0.34
CA VAL A 233 -19.44 22.32 0.50
C VAL A 233 -19.00 22.33 1.96
N GLU A 234 -18.74 21.14 2.48
CA GLU A 234 -18.12 20.87 3.76
C GLU A 234 -16.72 20.30 3.52
N ILE A 235 -15.70 20.84 4.17
CA ILE A 235 -14.34 20.29 4.07
C ILE A 235 -14.12 19.32 5.21
N VAL A 236 -13.65 18.12 4.89
CA VAL A 236 -13.15 17.15 5.86
C VAL A 236 -11.68 16.94 5.57
N PHE A 237 -10.81 17.37 6.46
CA PHE A 237 -9.36 17.26 6.30
C PHE A 237 -8.82 16.27 7.32
N SER A 238 -8.33 15.10 6.87
CA SER A 238 -7.57 14.19 7.72
C SER A 238 -6.12 14.68 7.83
N VAL A 239 -5.77 15.24 8.99
CA VAL A 239 -4.52 15.98 9.19
C VAL A 239 -3.42 15.04 9.68
N HIS A 240 -2.35 14.89 8.91
CA HIS A 240 -1.20 14.05 9.29
C HIS A 240 -0.58 14.48 10.63
N LYS A 241 -0.09 13.52 11.42
CA LYS A 241 0.58 13.76 12.73
C LYS A 241 1.89 14.55 12.67
N ASN A 242 2.34 14.98 11.48
CA ASN A 242 3.62 15.67 11.34
C ASN A 242 3.46 17.08 11.94
N PRO A 243 4.27 17.47 12.95
CA PRO A 243 4.14 18.79 13.58
C PRO A 243 4.13 19.94 12.59
N ARG A 244 4.97 19.89 11.55
CA ARG A 244 5.05 20.94 10.51
C ARG A 244 3.78 21.07 9.67
N VAL A 245 3.03 19.99 9.50
CA VAL A 245 1.71 20.04 8.84
C VAL A 245 0.71 20.69 9.79
N ARG A 246 0.67 20.24 11.05
CA ARG A 246 -0.29 20.71 12.05
C ARG A 246 -0.11 22.20 12.38
N GLU A 247 1.13 22.67 12.47
CA GLU A 247 1.50 24.07 12.70
C GLU A 247 0.95 25.02 11.62
N VAL A 248 0.69 24.52 10.40
CA VAL A 248 0.09 25.30 9.32
C VAL A 248 -1.42 25.13 9.26
N VAL A 249 -1.89 23.87 9.31
CA VAL A 249 -3.29 23.53 9.05
C VAL A 249 -4.22 24.01 10.17
N PHE A 250 -3.87 23.75 11.44
CA PHE A 250 -4.75 24.10 12.56
C PHE A 250 -4.94 25.62 12.68
N PRO A 251 -3.90 26.47 12.72
CA PRO A 251 -4.11 27.91 12.80
C PRO A 251 -4.88 28.50 11.61
N ALA A 252 -4.77 27.87 10.43
CA ALA A 252 -5.41 28.37 9.22
C ALA A 252 -6.90 27.98 9.11
N LEU A 253 -7.31 26.83 9.64
CA LEU A 253 -8.61 26.24 9.33
C LEU A 253 -9.46 25.89 10.57
N GLU A 254 -8.85 25.76 11.74
CA GLU A 254 -9.55 25.40 12.98
C GLU A 254 -10.62 26.44 13.36
N GLY A 255 -11.76 25.96 13.85
CA GLY A 255 -12.89 26.80 14.24
C GLY A 255 -13.74 27.34 13.09
N HIS A 256 -13.41 27.05 11.83
CA HIS A 256 -14.30 27.38 10.71
C HIS A 256 -15.52 26.44 10.69
N GLU A 257 -16.72 27.00 10.68
CA GLU A 257 -18.01 26.28 10.77
C GLU A 257 -18.16 25.08 9.82
N ARG A 258 -17.58 25.19 8.62
CA ARG A 258 -17.67 24.22 7.53
C ARG A 258 -16.36 23.51 7.18
N VAL A 259 -15.44 23.47 8.15
CA VAL A 259 -14.19 22.72 8.04
C VAL A 259 -14.05 21.83 9.27
N THR A 260 -14.06 20.52 9.03
CA THR A 260 -13.81 19.50 10.05
C THR A 260 -12.38 18.99 9.90
N LEU A 261 -11.54 19.25 10.90
CA LEU A 261 -10.19 18.70 10.99
C LEU A 261 -10.24 17.40 11.79
N LEU A 262 -9.83 16.29 11.17
CA LEU A 262 -9.77 14.98 11.80
C LEU A 262 -8.31 14.59 12.08
N GLU A 263 -8.11 13.77 13.11
CA GLU A 263 -6.89 12.96 13.20
C GLU A 263 -6.78 12.01 11.98
N PRO A 264 -5.60 11.43 11.70
CA PRO A 264 -5.47 10.43 10.65
C PRO A 264 -6.45 9.29 10.86
N VAL A 265 -7.38 9.14 9.91
CA VAL A 265 -8.42 8.13 9.98
C VAL A 265 -7.87 6.76 9.59
N ASP A 266 -8.51 5.70 10.07
CA ASP A 266 -8.21 4.36 9.60
C ASP A 266 -8.71 4.15 8.16
N TYR A 267 -8.28 3.06 7.53
CA TYR A 267 -8.58 2.81 6.12
C TYR A 267 -10.08 2.60 5.85
N PRO A 268 -10.85 1.86 6.68
CA PRO A 268 -12.31 1.76 6.51
C PRO A 268 -13.02 3.10 6.58
N VAL A 269 -12.67 3.97 7.54
CA VAL A 269 -13.25 5.32 7.63
C VAL A 269 -12.88 6.12 6.39
N LEU A 270 -11.62 6.08 5.94
CA LEU A 270 -11.21 6.78 4.72
C LEU A 270 -12.04 6.38 3.49
N ILE A 271 -12.23 5.07 3.29
CA ILE A 271 -13.04 4.57 2.16
C ILE A 271 -14.50 5.04 2.30
N ARG A 272 -15.04 5.07 3.52
CA ARG A 272 -16.38 5.62 3.74
C ARG A 272 -16.45 7.09 3.34
N LEU A 273 -15.46 7.89 3.73
CA LEU A 273 -15.38 9.31 3.36
C LEU A 273 -15.27 9.52 1.85
N MET A 274 -14.59 8.63 1.13
CA MET A 274 -14.50 8.68 -0.34
C MET A 274 -15.82 8.32 -1.04
N ARG A 275 -16.74 7.62 -0.35
CA ARG A 275 -18.03 7.17 -0.90
C ARG A 275 -19.15 8.20 -0.72
N GLU A 276 -19.08 9.04 0.32
CA GLU A 276 -20.05 10.09 0.63
C GLU A 276 -19.88 11.33 -0.28
#